data_AF-A0A8K0KM30-F1
#
_entry.id   AF-A0A8K0KM30-F1
#
_cell.length_a   1.000
_cell.length_b   1.000
_cell.length_c   1.000
_cell.angle_alpha   90.00
_cell.angle_beta   90.00
_cell.angle_gamma   90.00
#
_symmetry.space_group_name_H-M   'P 1'
#
loop_
_entity.id
_entity.type
_entity.pdbx_description
1 polymer ?
#
loop_
_entity_poly.entity_id
_entity_poly.type
_entity_poly.pdbx_seq_one_letter_code
_entity_poly.pdbx_strand_id
1 'polypeptide(L)'
;MTPETRSGAQQLQACVLNFNFIVLLQFWNAVLGKIDRVQKRLQDPTMNFKETATDIESLEQEFVTLRDGLSQAAVENSKTKCSTWGIEVDRRIRRRKRMPRELARDAGLL
;
A
#
# COMPACT_ATOMS: atom_id res chain seq x y z
N MET A 1 -3.11 -15.94 24.99
CA MET A 1 -3.06 -15.05 23.81
C MET A 1 -2.02 -13.98 24.10
N THR A 2 -0.93 -13.94 23.34
CA THR A 2 0.22 -13.08 23.67
C THR A 2 -0.11 -11.59 23.43
N PRO A 3 0.58 -10.66 24.09
CA PRO A 3 0.41 -9.23 23.87
C PRO A 3 0.62 -8.82 22.41
N GLU A 4 1.58 -9.45 21.70
CA GLU A 4 1.82 -9.15 20.29
C GLU A 4 0.64 -9.57 19.41
N THR A 5 0.02 -10.72 19.73
CA THR A 5 -1.13 -11.23 18.97
C THR A 5 -2.33 -10.29 19.11
N ARG A 6 -2.53 -9.71 20.30
CA ARG A 6 -3.61 -8.74 20.54
C ARG A 6 -3.37 -7.42 19.81
N SER A 7 -2.14 -6.91 19.89
CA SER A 7 -1.73 -5.68 19.19
C SER A 7 -1.89 -5.83 17.67
N GLY A 8 -1.40 -6.94 17.11
CA GLY A 8 -1.53 -7.24 15.68
C GLY A 8 -2.99 -7.33 15.22
N ALA A 9 -3.87 -7.97 16.01
CA ALA A 9 -5.29 -8.06 15.72
C ALA A 9 -6.00 -6.69 15.73
N GLN A 10 -5.69 -5.84 16.71
CA GLN A 10 -6.24 -4.48 16.79
C GLN A 10 -5.79 -3.62 15.61
N GLN A 11 -4.52 -3.73 15.21
CA GLN A 11 -3.99 -3.00 14.07
C GLN A 11 -4.59 -3.47 12.75
N LEU A 12 -4.74 -4.79 12.58
CA LEU A 12 -5.45 -5.36 11.43
C LEU A 12 -6.89 -4.87 11.35
N GLN A 13 -7.63 -4.89 12.47
CA GLN A 13 -8.99 -4.40 12.54
C GLN A 13 -9.09 -2.93 12.13
N ALA A 14 -8.20 -2.08 12.65
CA ALA A 14 -8.16 -0.66 12.27
C ALA A 14 -7.84 -0.47 10.77
N CYS A 15 -6.93 -1.26 10.20
CA CYS A 15 -6.60 -1.21 8.77
C CYS A 15 -7.77 -1.68 7.89
N VAL A 16 -8.50 -2.72 8.30
CA VAL A 16 -9.68 -3.24 7.57
C VAL A 16 -10.80 -2.21 7.58
N LEU A 17 -11.08 -1.59 8.73
CA LEU A 17 -12.14 -0.58 8.87
C LEU A 17 -11.84 0.72 8.10
N ASN A 18 -10.56 1.02 7.84
CA ASN A 18 -10.13 2.23 7.15
C ASN A 18 -9.72 2.00 5.69
N PHE A 19 -10.07 0.87 5.08
CA PHE A 19 -9.71 0.54 3.69
C PHE A 19 -8.21 0.32 3.41
N ASN A 20 -7.34 0.77 4.32
CA ASN A 20 -5.89 0.62 4.25
C ASN A 20 -5.46 -0.84 4.07
N PHE A 21 -6.22 -1.79 4.63
CA PHE A 21 -5.92 -3.21 4.45
C PHE A 21 -5.91 -3.64 2.98
N ILE A 22 -6.88 -3.22 2.17
CA ILE A 22 -6.96 -3.63 0.76
C ILE A 22 -5.82 -3.03 -0.06
N VAL A 23 -5.49 -1.76 0.20
CA VAL A 23 -4.37 -1.06 -0.45
C VAL A 23 -3.03 -1.69 -0.05
N LEU A 24 -2.82 -1.91 1.24
CA LEU A 24 -1.61 -2.53 1.77
C LEU A 24 -1.46 -3.98 1.32
N LEU A 25 -2.56 -4.74 1.23
CA LEU A 25 -2.53 -6.11 0.75
C LEU A 25 -2.02 -6.18 -0.70
N GLN A 26 -2.49 -5.29 -1.57
CA GLN A 26 -2.00 -5.20 -2.94
C GLN A 26 -0.54 -4.75 -3.01
N PHE A 27 -0.15 -3.80 -2.16
CA PHE A 27 1.23 -3.36 -2.02
C PHE A 27 2.16 -4.50 -1.61
N TRP A 28 1.83 -5.19 -0.52
CA TRP A 28 2.66 -6.27 0.00
C TRP A 28 2.71 -7.47 -0.95
N ASN A 29 1.61 -7.78 -1.65
CA ASN A 29 1.62 -8.84 -2.66
C ASN A 29 2.64 -8.56 -3.78
N ALA A 30 2.72 -7.31 -4.24
CA ALA A 30 3.70 -6.91 -5.26
C ALA A 30 5.15 -6.96 -4.72
N VAL A 31 5.39 -6.40 -3.53
CA VAL A 31 6.72 -6.39 -2.89
C VAL A 31 7.21 -7.80 -2.61
N LEU A 32 6.39 -8.64 -1.99
CA LEU A 32 6.74 -10.01 -1.63
C LEU A 32 7.00 -10.87 -2.87
N GLY A 33 6.25 -10.67 -3.95
CA GLY A 33 6.49 -11.38 -5.21
C GLY A 33 7.87 -11.07 -5.82
N LYS A 34 8.34 -9.82 -5.70
CA LYS A 34 9.69 -9.43 -6.14
C LYS A 34 10.78 -10.03 -5.26
N ILE A 35 10.59 -10.00 -3.94
CA ILE A 35 11.51 -10.62 -2.98
C ILE A 35 11.63 -12.13 -3.24
N ASP A 36 10.51 -12.83 -3.37
CA ASP A 36 10.48 -14.27 -3.59
C ASP A 36 11.25 -14.68 -4.85
N ARG A 37 11.14 -13.91 -5.94
CA ARG A 37 11.89 -14.15 -7.18
C ARG A 37 13.39 -14.05 -6.98
N VAL A 38 13.87 -12.98 -6.33
CA VAL A 38 15.31 -12.78 -6.08
C VAL A 38 15.82 -13.80 -5.07
N GLN A 39 15.05 -14.07 -4.00
CA GLN A 39 15.40 -15.09 -3.01
C GLN A 39 15.60 -16.47 -3.66
N LYS A 40 14.70 -16.90 -4.56
CA LYS A 40 14.85 -18.16 -5.30
C LYS A 40 16.10 -18.17 -6.17
N ARG A 41 16.42 -17.06 -6.83
CA ARG A 41 17.62 -16.93 -7.66
C ARG A 41 18.91 -16.98 -6.83
N LEU A 42 18.92 -16.34 -5.66
CA LEU A 42 20.05 -16.36 -4.73
C LEU A 42 20.30 -17.74 -4.10
N GLN A 43 19.29 -18.61 -4.10
CA GLN A 43 19.42 -20.00 -3.65
C GLN A 43 19.92 -20.95 -4.74
N ASP A 44 20.15 -20.46 -5.96
CA ASP A 44 20.70 -21.27 -7.06
C ASP A 44 22.18 -21.63 -6.75
N PRO A 45 22.55 -22.92 -6.78
CA PRO A 45 23.92 -23.35 -6.49
C PRO A 45 24.96 -22.88 -7.53
N THR A 46 24.52 -22.42 -8.71
CA THR A 46 25.40 -21.87 -9.76
C THR A 46 25.63 -20.37 -9.62
N MET A 47 24.96 -19.72 -8.66
CA MET A 47 25.01 -18.29 -8.46
C MET A 47 26.39 -17.81 -8.00
N ASN A 48 26.90 -16.76 -8.63
CA ASN A 48 28.15 -16.13 -8.20
C ASN A 48 27.92 -14.80 -7.46
N PHE A 49 28.94 -14.33 -6.73
CA PHE A 49 28.86 -13.11 -5.93
C PHE A 49 28.56 -11.85 -6.76
N LYS A 50 29.04 -11.79 -8.00
CA LYS A 50 28.83 -10.64 -8.88
C LYS A 50 27.37 -10.55 -9.32
N GLU A 51 26.80 -11.66 -9.78
CA GLU A 51 25.39 -11.76 -10.16
C GLU A 51 24.48 -11.51 -8.97
N THR A 52 24.82 -12.05 -7.80
CA THR A 52 24.13 -11.76 -6.53
C THR A 52 24.08 -10.26 -6.23
N ALA A 53 25.22 -9.57 -6.33
CA ALA A 53 25.28 -8.13 -6.09
C ALA A 53 24.39 -7.37 -7.09
N THR A 54 24.45 -7.73 -8.37
CA THR A 54 23.62 -7.12 -9.42
C THR A 54 22.12 -7.37 -9.19
N ASP A 55 21.72 -8.56 -8.73
CA ASP A 55 20.33 -8.87 -8.45
C ASP A 55 19.79 -8.12 -7.23
N ILE A 56 20.61 -7.95 -6.20
CA ILE A 56 20.24 -7.16 -5.01
C ILE A 56 20.11 -5.67 -5.38
N GLU A 57 21.06 -5.13 -6.13
CA GLU A 57 21.04 -3.74 -6.61
C GLU A 57 19.83 -3.49 -7.52
N SER A 58 19.54 -4.43 -8.42
CA SER A 58 18.34 -4.38 -9.27
C SER A 58 17.06 -4.42 -8.44
N LEU A 59 17.01 -5.25 -7.39
CA LEU A 59 15.86 -5.32 -6.48
C LEU A 59 15.65 -4.02 -5.72
N GLU A 60 16.72 -3.39 -5.25
CA GLU A 60 16.66 -2.08 -4.61
C GLU A 60 16.07 -1.03 -5.54
N GLN A 61 16.56 -0.98 -6.78
CA GLN A 61 16.08 -0.02 -7.78
C GLN A 61 14.64 -0.30 -8.21
N GLU A 62 14.24 -1.58 -8.28
CA GLU A 62 12.85 -1.96 -8.45
C GLU A 62 11.98 -1.48 -7.28
N PHE A 63 12.43 -1.56 -6.03
CA PHE A 63 11.67 -1.03 -4.89
C PHE A 63 11.52 0.49 -4.91
N VAL A 64 12.56 1.22 -5.32
CA VAL A 64 12.46 2.67 -5.51
C VAL A 64 11.41 2.99 -6.57
N THR A 65 11.45 2.30 -7.71
CA THR A 65 10.48 2.49 -8.82
C THR A 65 9.07 2.08 -8.41
N LEU A 66 8.95 1.00 -7.66
CA LEU A 66 7.69 0.45 -7.18
C LEU A 66 7.09 1.34 -6.10
N ARG A 67 7.87 1.96 -5.21
CA ARG A 67 7.37 2.99 -4.29
C ARG A 67 6.67 4.12 -5.05
N ASP A 68 7.26 4.58 -6.14
CA ASP A 68 6.76 5.73 -6.89
C ASP A 68 5.54 5.37 -7.75
N GLY A 69 5.55 4.22 -8.43
CA GLY A 69 4.44 3.77 -9.29
C GLY A 69 3.28 3.08 -8.54
N LEU A 70 3.56 2.43 -7.42
CA LEU A 70 2.57 1.57 -6.75
C LEU A 70 1.57 2.36 -5.90
N SER A 71 1.87 3.62 -5.52
CA SER A 71 0.86 4.47 -4.88
C SER A 71 -0.35 4.71 -5.80
N GLN A 72 -0.12 5.01 -7.07
CA GLN A 72 -1.18 5.24 -8.05
C GLN A 72 -1.83 3.92 -8.50
N ALA A 73 -1.04 2.90 -8.82
CA ALA A 73 -1.57 1.62 -9.29
C ALA A 73 -2.33 0.85 -8.19
N ALA A 74 -1.87 0.89 -6.93
CA ALA A 74 -2.58 0.24 -5.82
C ALA A 74 -3.87 0.99 -5.47
N VAL A 75 -3.88 2.31 -5.53
CA VAL A 75 -5.11 3.10 -5.34
C VAL A 75 -6.11 2.77 -6.44
N GLU A 76 -5.67 2.72 -7.70
CA GLU A 76 -6.56 2.41 -8.83
C GLU A 76 -7.10 0.98 -8.75
N ASN A 77 -6.22 -0.02 -8.58
CA ASN A 77 -6.64 -1.41 -8.41
C ASN A 77 -7.55 -1.62 -7.18
N SER A 78 -7.31 -0.87 -6.11
CA SER A 78 -8.17 -0.92 -4.93
C SER A 78 -9.54 -0.35 -5.27
N LYS A 79 -9.63 0.83 -5.89
CA LYS A 79 -10.90 1.41 -6.36
C LYS A 79 -11.65 0.44 -7.27
N THR A 80 -10.96 -0.23 -8.20
CA THR A 80 -11.59 -1.22 -9.08
C THR A 80 -12.17 -2.38 -8.26
N LYS A 81 -11.41 -2.94 -7.31
CA LYS A 81 -11.91 -4.00 -6.41
C LYS A 81 -13.05 -3.54 -5.53
N CYS A 82 -13.01 -2.32 -4.98
CA CYS A 82 -14.12 -1.74 -4.24
C CYS A 82 -15.38 -1.68 -5.08
N SER A 83 -15.26 -1.17 -6.32
CA SER A 83 -16.36 -1.07 -7.27
C SER A 83 -16.97 -2.45 -7.55
N THR A 84 -16.13 -3.45 -7.84
CA THR A 84 -16.57 -4.85 -8.02
C THR A 84 -17.28 -5.41 -6.79
N TRP A 85 -16.85 -5.01 -5.59
CA TRP A 85 -17.44 -5.46 -4.32
C TRP A 85 -18.58 -4.58 -3.82
N GLY A 86 -19.01 -3.57 -4.60
CA GLY A 86 -20.09 -2.65 -4.24
C GLY A 86 -19.76 -1.74 -3.06
N ILE A 87 -18.47 -1.51 -2.78
CA ILE A 87 -18.02 -0.66 -1.67
C ILE A 87 -17.84 0.77 -2.17
N GLU A 88 -18.58 1.70 -1.59
CA GLU A 88 -18.53 3.12 -1.89
C GLU A 88 -17.20 3.73 -1.41
N VAL A 89 -16.37 4.19 -2.35
CA VAL A 89 -15.01 4.74 -2.07
C VAL A 89 -15.03 6.26 -1.88
N ASP A 90 -16.20 6.89 -2.00
CA ASP A 90 -16.29 8.34 -1.97
C ASP A 90 -15.81 8.88 -0.62
N ARG A 91 -14.81 9.78 -0.67
CA ARG A 91 -14.39 10.55 0.51
C ARG A 91 -15.63 11.31 0.98
N ARG A 92 -16.17 10.94 2.14
CA ARG A 92 -17.19 11.73 2.83
C ARG A 92 -16.56 13.07 3.21
N ILE A 93 -16.61 14.04 2.30
CA ILE A 93 -16.22 15.42 2.60
C ILE A 93 -17.27 15.94 3.58
N ARG A 94 -16.94 15.91 4.87
CA ARG A 94 -17.79 16.50 5.89
C ARG A 94 -17.73 18.01 5.68
N ARG A 95 -18.69 18.54 4.92
CA ARG A 95 -18.84 19.99 4.75
C ARG A 95 -19.03 20.61 6.13
N ARG A 96 -18.04 21.38 6.59
CA ARG A 96 -18.18 22.19 7.81
C ARG A 96 -19.34 23.16 7.57
N LYS A 97 -20.28 23.23 8.50
CA LYS A 97 -21.34 24.25 8.46
C LYS A 97 -20.67 25.62 8.56
N ARG A 98 -20.92 26.49 7.59
CA ARG A 98 -20.50 27.90 7.65
C ARG A 98 -21.27 28.60 8.76
N MET A 99 -20.56 29.40 9.54
CA MET A 99 -21.21 30.27 10.51
C MET A 99 -21.85 31.48 9.79
N PRO A 100 -22.96 32.04 10.29
CA PRO A 100 -23.51 33.27 9.74
C PRO A 100 -22.45 34.40 9.73
N ARG A 101 -22.25 35.05 8.57
CA ARG A 101 -21.23 36.10 8.25
C ARG A 101 -19.84 35.62 7.80
N GLU A 102 -19.62 34.32 7.66
CA GLU A 102 -18.35 33.79 7.14
C GLU A 102 -18.32 33.87 5.58
N LEU A 103 -17.61 34.86 5.03
CA LEU A 103 -17.52 35.12 3.58
C LEU A 103 -16.43 34.30 2.86
N ALA A 104 -15.43 33.79 3.60
CA ALA A 104 -14.29 33.09 3.01
C ALA A 104 -14.64 31.63 2.63
N ARG A 105 -14.20 31.21 1.44
CA ARG A 105 -14.00 29.79 1.14
C ARG A 105 -12.60 29.44 1.60
N ASP A 106 -12.49 28.63 2.66
CA ASP A 106 -11.21 27.98 2.93
C ASP A 106 -10.85 27.14 1.70
N ALA A 107 -9.66 27.37 1.16
CA ALA A 107 -9.06 26.51 0.17
C ALA A 107 -8.76 25.18 0.87
N GLY A 108 -9.73 24.27 0.84
CA GLY A 108 -9.49 22.90 1.29
C GLY A 108 -8.31 22.36 0.48
N LEU A 109 -7.21 22.05 1.17
CA LEU A 109 -6.09 21.35 0.57
C LEU A 109 -6.62 20.00 0.07
N LEU A 110 -6.64 19.84 -1.25
CA LEU A 110 -7.04 18.63 -1.98
C LEU A 110 -6.05 17.49 -1.72
#